data_AF-A0A7W1YDG2-F1
#
_entry.id   AF-A0A7W1YDG2-F1
#
_cell.length_a   1.000
_cell.length_b   1.000
_cell.length_c   1.000
_cell.angle_alpha   90.00
_cell.angle_beta   90.00
_cell.angle_gamma   90.00
#
_symmetry.space_group_name_H-M   'P 1'
#
loop_
_entity.id
_entity.type
_entity.pdbx_description
1 polymer ?
#
loop_
_entity_poly.entity_id
_entity_poly.type
_entity_poly.pdbx_seq_one_letter_code
_entity_poly.pdbx_strand_id
1 'polypeptide(L)'
;MSCISIYPFALKRVLVTLLALLGLSCISCFAEPFLLTVKSTPYDSQMIRIRPILVSERHSDRGKVSLQIVNHWIEELRSIPYGFTKAWKTPAETGSGAPADCKAKAVALYDRMKEHGVS
;
A
#
# COMPACT_ATOMS: atom_id res chain seq x y z
N MET A 1 -29.86 43.39 24.89
CA MET A 1 -28.42 43.06 24.80
C MET A 1 -28.04 42.31 26.07
N SER A 2 -28.02 40.98 26.00
CA SER A 2 -27.61 40.16 27.14
C SER A 2 -26.10 39.90 27.03
N CYS A 3 -25.31 40.53 27.88
CA CYS A 3 -23.88 40.24 28.00
C CYS A 3 -23.73 38.86 28.67
N ILE A 4 -23.38 37.84 27.88
CA ILE A 4 -23.02 36.52 28.39
C ILE A 4 -21.66 36.66 29.08
N SER A 5 -21.67 36.77 30.40
CA SER A 5 -20.48 36.77 31.23
C SER A 5 -19.89 35.35 31.26
N ILE A 6 -18.84 35.12 30.49
CA ILE A 6 -18.04 33.90 30.54
C ILE A 6 -17.14 34.01 31.77
N TYR A 7 -17.67 33.59 32.93
CA TYR A 7 -16.94 33.54 34.20
C TYR A 7 -15.60 32.76 34.07
N PRO A 8 -14.57 33.06 34.90
CA PRO A 8 -13.26 32.40 34.90
C PRO A 8 -13.28 30.90 35.25
N PHE A 9 -14.46 30.32 35.50
CA PHE A 9 -14.68 28.91 35.81
C PHE A 9 -14.46 27.98 34.60
N ALA A 10 -14.65 28.48 33.38
CA ALA A 10 -14.45 27.71 32.16
C ALA A 10 -12.97 27.60 31.75
N LEU A 11 -12.12 28.58 32.09
CA LEU A 11 -10.72 28.63 31.64
C LEU A 11 -9.92 27.41 32.17
N LYS A 12 -10.12 27.04 33.44
CA LYS A 12 -9.46 25.86 34.03
C LYS A 12 -9.89 24.56 33.34
N ARG A 13 -11.18 24.42 33.01
CA ARG A 13 -11.70 23.24 32.30
C ARG A 13 -11.18 23.16 30.87
N VAL A 14 -11.17 24.29 30.16
CA VAL A 14 -10.61 24.40 28.79
C VAL A 14 -9.11 24.08 28.79
N LEU A 15 -8.36 24.60 29.76
CA LEU A 15 -6.94 24.31 29.91
C LEU A 15 -6.68 22.82 30.15
N VAL A 16 -7.45 22.18 31.06
CA VAL A 16 -7.34 20.74 31.32
C VAL A 16 -7.66 19.92 30.06
N THR A 17 -8.71 20.27 29.31
CA THR A 17 -9.03 19.57 28.06
C THR A 17 -7.95 19.75 27.00
N LEU A 18 -7.36 20.94 26.88
CA LEU A 18 -6.25 21.19 25.94
C LEU A 18 -5.02 20.39 26.32
N LEU A 19 -4.65 20.34 27.61
CA LEU A 19 -3.54 19.53 28.11
C LEU A 19 -3.77 18.03 27.88
N ALA A 20 -5.00 17.55 28.09
CA ALA A 20 -5.36 16.16 27.82
C ALA A 20 -5.24 15.81 26.33
N LEU A 21 -5.75 16.67 25.44
CA LEU A 21 -5.65 16.48 23.99
C LEU A 21 -4.20 16.53 23.50
N LEU A 22 -3.37 17.43 24.06
CA LEU A 22 -1.94 17.50 23.75
C LEU A 22 -1.19 16.23 24.21
N GLY A 23 -1.52 15.71 25.40
CA GLY A 23 -0.95 14.46 25.88
C GLY A 23 -1.32 13.26 25.00
N LEU A 24 -2.59 13.18 24.59
CA LEU A 24 -3.09 12.13 23.69
C LEU A 24 -2.44 12.18 22.30
N SER A 25 -2.21 13.38 21.75
CA SER A 25 -1.54 13.52 20.44
C SER A 25 -0.06 13.13 20.52
N CYS A 26 0.65 13.47 21.60
CA CYS A 26 2.02 13.02 21.81
C CYS A 26 2.14 11.49 21.87
N ILE A 27 1.23 10.80 22.57
CA ILE A 27 1.23 9.32 22.64
C ILE A 27 0.99 8.71 21.26
N SER A 28 0.14 9.33 20.44
CA SER A 28 -0.19 8.85 19.09
C SER A 28 0.97 9.04 18.10
N CYS A 29 1.82 10.06 18.30
CA CYS A 29 3.02 10.28 17.47
C CYS A 29 4.14 9.26 17.71
N PHE A 30 4.16 8.60 18.88
CA PHE A 30 5.12 7.53 19.21
C PHE A 30 4.52 6.13 19.07
N ALA A 31 3.47 5.96 18.27
CA ALA A 31 3.01 4.64 17.86
C ALA A 31 4.03 3.99 16.91
N GLU A 32 5.19 3.63 17.44
CA GLU A 32 6.12 2.74 16.78
C GLU A 32 5.38 1.40 16.62
N PRO A 33 5.23 0.88 15.40
CA PRO A 33 4.55 -0.38 15.19
C PRO A 33 5.27 -1.43 16.03
N PHE A 34 4.54 -2.10 16.91
CA PHE A 34 5.10 -3.18 17.72
C PHE A 34 5.41 -4.35 16.79
N LEU A 35 6.59 -4.31 16.18
CA LEU A 35 7.09 -5.35 15.29
C LEU A 35 7.55 -6.51 16.16
N LEU A 36 6.59 -7.41 16.45
CA LEU A 36 6.88 -8.68 17.08
C LEU A 36 7.83 -9.48 16.18
N THR A 37 9.07 -9.62 16.64
CA THR A 37 10.02 -10.52 15.99
C THR A 37 9.57 -11.95 16.25
N VAL A 38 8.97 -12.57 15.24
CA VAL A 38 8.55 -13.97 15.29
C VAL A 38 9.77 -14.85 14.98
N LYS A 39 9.99 -15.91 15.77
CA LYS A 39 11.12 -16.84 15.58
C LYS A 39 11.13 -17.50 14.21
N SER A 40 9.95 -17.74 13.65
CA SER A 40 9.82 -18.18 12.29
C SER A 40 8.49 -17.78 11.68
N THR A 41 8.52 -17.29 10.45
CA THR A 41 7.31 -17.09 9.65
C THR A 41 7.21 -18.22 8.62
N PRO A 42 6.00 -18.56 8.13
CA PRO A 42 5.83 -19.43 6.96
C PRO A 42 6.60 -18.96 5.71
N TYR A 43 7.12 -17.73 5.72
CA TYR A 43 7.89 -17.11 4.65
C TYR A 43 9.40 -17.20 4.83
N ASP A 44 9.93 -17.75 5.93
CA ASP A 44 11.38 -17.76 6.21
C ASP A 44 12.18 -18.48 5.12
N SER A 45 11.64 -19.59 4.60
CA SER A 45 12.22 -20.31 3.46
C SER A 45 12.02 -19.61 2.12
N GLN A 46 11.20 -18.56 2.09
CA GLN A 46 10.91 -17.72 0.93
C GLN A 46 11.70 -16.40 0.95
N MET A 47 12.38 -16.07 2.05
CA MET A 47 13.27 -14.90 2.17
C MET A 47 14.68 -15.13 1.63
N ILE A 48 14.94 -16.29 1.00
CA ILE A 48 16.16 -16.47 0.21
C ILE A 48 16.20 -15.39 -0.86
N ARG A 49 17.31 -14.62 -0.89
CA ARG A 49 17.53 -13.59 -1.88
C ARG A 49 17.41 -14.22 -3.28
N ILE A 50 16.41 -13.78 -4.02
CA ILE A 50 16.24 -14.13 -5.42
C ILE A 50 17.52 -13.68 -6.14
N ARG A 51 18.27 -14.65 -6.69
CA ARG A 51 19.36 -14.32 -7.61
C ARG A 51 18.72 -13.83 -8.91
N PRO A 52 19.28 -12.81 -9.58
CA PRO A 52 18.80 -12.43 -10.89
C PRO A 52 19.01 -13.61 -11.85
N ILE A 53 17.96 -14.43 -12.03
CA ILE A 53 17.91 -15.48 -13.06
C ILE A 53 17.67 -14.83 -14.43
N LEU A 54 17.24 -13.56 -14.44
CA LEU A 54 17.07 -12.75 -15.64
C LEU A 54 18.41 -12.13 -16.06
N VAL A 55 19.41 -12.95 -16.37
CA VAL A 55 20.14 -12.67 -17.61
C VAL A 55 19.18 -13.15 -18.68
N SER A 56 18.19 -12.32 -18.99
CA SER A 56 17.37 -12.56 -20.18
C SER A 56 18.38 -12.58 -21.33
N GLU A 57 18.58 -13.76 -21.94
CA GLU A 57 19.22 -13.82 -23.25
C GLU A 57 18.53 -12.74 -24.07
N ARG A 58 19.31 -11.89 -24.76
CA ARG A 58 18.78 -10.82 -25.62
C ARG A 58 17.87 -11.47 -26.67
N HIS A 59 16.61 -11.71 -26.31
CA HIS A 59 15.65 -12.28 -27.21
C HIS A 59 15.33 -11.16 -28.20
N SER A 60 15.64 -11.45 -29.45
CA SER A 60 15.64 -10.55 -30.59
C SER A 60 14.43 -9.63 -30.61
N ASP A 61 14.66 -8.34 -30.35
CA ASP A 61 14.06 -7.14 -30.95
C ASP A 61 12.56 -7.16 -31.34
N ARG A 62 11.71 -7.95 -30.68
CA ARG A 62 10.28 -8.00 -30.93
C ARG A 62 9.56 -7.46 -29.71
N GLY A 63 9.22 -6.18 -29.76
CA GLY A 63 8.42 -5.49 -28.72
C GLY A 63 9.23 -4.98 -27.53
N LYS A 64 10.16 -4.03 -27.74
CA LYS A 64 10.86 -3.35 -26.64
C LYS A 64 9.91 -2.42 -25.89
N VAL A 65 9.12 -2.96 -24.97
CA VAL A 65 8.47 -2.16 -23.93
C VAL A 65 9.57 -1.63 -23.00
N SER A 66 9.64 -0.31 -22.87
CA SER A 66 10.64 0.29 -21.99
C SER A 66 10.31 0.00 -20.53
N LEU A 67 11.34 -0.07 -19.68
CA LEU A 67 11.17 -0.26 -18.24
C LEU A 67 10.33 0.87 -17.61
N GLN A 68 10.35 2.07 -18.22
CA GLN A 68 9.52 3.20 -17.81
C GLN A 68 8.02 2.90 -17.97
N ILE A 69 7.62 2.26 -19.08
CA ILE A 69 6.23 1.88 -19.33
C ILE A 69 5.78 0.80 -18.34
N VAL A 70 6.63 -0.19 -18.08
CA VAL A 70 6.32 -1.24 -17.08
C VAL A 70 6.18 -0.64 -15.68
N ASN A 71 7.06 0.28 -15.29
CA ASN A 71 6.96 0.98 -14.01
C ASN A 71 5.67 1.78 -13.89
N HIS A 72 5.25 2.44 -14.97
CA HIS A 72 3.98 3.16 -14.99
C HIS A 72 2.78 2.23 -14.77
N TRP A 73 2.74 1.07 -15.44
CA TRP A 73 1.67 0.09 -15.20
C TRP A 73 1.69 -0.47 -13.77
N ILE A 74 2.87 -0.69 -13.21
CA ILE A 74 3.00 -1.09 -11.80
C ILE A 74 2.44 -0.01 -10.89
N GLU A 75 2.71 1.26 -11.16
CA GLU A 75 2.18 2.39 -10.39
C GLU A 75 0.64 2.45 -10.47
N GLU A 76 0.06 2.31 -11.66
CA GLU A 76 -1.39 2.22 -11.84
C GLU A 76 -1.98 1.08 -11.02
N LEU A 77 -1.40 -0.12 -11.09
CA LEU A 77 -1.86 -1.27 -10.29
C LEU A 77 -1.68 -1.07 -8.78
N ARG A 78 -0.65 -0.33 -8.37
CA ARG A 78 -0.44 0.01 -6.95
C ARG A 78 -1.48 1.00 -6.44
N SER A 79 -2.02 1.86 -7.30
CA SER A 79 -3.08 2.81 -6.94
C SER A 79 -4.41 2.11 -6.58
N ILE A 80 -4.65 0.90 -7.09
CA ILE A 80 -5.85 0.11 -6.75
C ILE A 80 -5.81 -0.27 -5.26
N PRO A 81 -6.87 0.00 -4.47
CA PRO A 81 -6.91 -0.36 -3.06
C PRO A 81 -6.67 -1.85 -2.83
N TYR A 82 -6.03 -2.19 -1.73
CA TYR A 82 -5.80 -3.61 -1.40
C TYR A 82 -7.10 -4.27 -0.95
N GLY A 83 -7.43 -5.43 -1.54
CA GLY A 83 -8.62 -6.21 -1.18
C GLY A 83 -8.39 -7.70 -1.34
N PHE A 84 -8.18 -8.41 -0.23
CA PHE A 84 -7.99 -9.86 -0.24
C PHE A 84 -9.26 -10.59 -0.68
N THR A 85 -9.11 -11.52 -1.62
CA THR A 85 -10.19 -12.42 -2.02
C THR A 85 -9.69 -13.86 -2.08
N LYS A 86 -10.57 -14.83 -1.76
CA LYS A 86 -10.21 -16.25 -1.90
C LYS A 86 -10.13 -16.68 -3.36
N ALA A 87 -11.06 -16.19 -4.20
CA ALA A 87 -11.09 -16.46 -5.63
C ALA A 87 -9.96 -15.73 -6.38
N TRP A 88 -9.68 -16.15 -7.60
CA TRP A 88 -8.84 -15.38 -8.52
C TRP A 88 -9.71 -14.34 -9.22
N LYS A 89 -9.16 -13.14 -9.41
CA LYS A 89 -9.76 -12.11 -10.25
C LYS A 89 -9.14 -12.14 -11.64
N THR A 90 -9.95 -11.86 -12.63
CA THR A 90 -9.53 -11.64 -14.02
C THR A 90 -8.81 -10.28 -14.16
N PRO A 91 -8.02 -10.08 -15.24
CA PRO A 91 -7.45 -8.77 -15.56
C PRO A 91 -8.52 -7.68 -15.67
N ALA A 92 -9.64 -7.96 -16.32
CA ALA A 92 -10.76 -7.01 -16.48
C ALA A 92 -11.39 -6.61 -15.14
N GLU A 93 -11.61 -7.57 -14.23
CA GLU A 93 -12.12 -7.27 -12.88
C GLU A 93 -11.11 -6.45 -12.06
N THR A 94 -9.82 -6.69 -12.25
CA THR A 94 -8.76 -5.91 -11.58
C THR A 94 -8.70 -4.49 -12.13
N GLY A 95 -8.83 -4.32 -13.46
CA GLY A 95 -8.86 -3.03 -14.14
C GLY A 95 -10.08 -2.16 -13.84
N SER A 96 -11.13 -2.74 -13.24
CA SER A 96 -12.34 -2.00 -12.83
C SER A 96 -12.10 -0.98 -11.70
N GLY A 97 -10.94 -1.02 -11.04
CA GLY A 97 -10.63 -0.18 -9.87
C GLY A 97 -11.16 -0.74 -8.54
N ALA A 98 -11.88 -1.86 -8.57
CA ALA A 98 -12.29 -2.57 -7.35
C ALA A 98 -11.07 -3.05 -6.54
N PRO A 99 -11.16 -3.11 -5.19
CA PRO A 99 -10.04 -3.56 -4.36
C PRO A 99 -9.47 -4.90 -4.81
N ALA A 100 -8.15 -5.01 -4.95
CA ALA A 100 -7.48 -6.18 -5.51
C ALA A 100 -6.27 -6.59 -4.66
N ASP A 101 -5.99 -7.88 -4.60
CA ASP A 101 -4.84 -8.43 -3.90
C ASP A 101 -3.62 -8.57 -4.83
N CYS A 102 -2.50 -9.05 -4.26
CA CYS A 102 -1.24 -9.17 -5.00
C CYS A 102 -1.35 -10.11 -6.20
N LYS A 103 -2.10 -11.22 -6.10
CA LYS A 103 -2.28 -12.18 -7.19
C LYS A 103 -3.10 -11.58 -8.34
N ALA A 104 -4.17 -10.84 -8.04
CA ALA A 104 -4.98 -10.16 -9.05
C ALA A 104 -4.16 -9.11 -9.82
N LYS A 105 -3.40 -8.27 -9.10
CA LYS A 105 -2.51 -7.26 -9.71
C LYS A 105 -1.41 -7.89 -10.57
N ALA A 106 -0.82 -9.00 -10.13
CA ALA A 106 0.20 -9.71 -10.88
C ALA A 106 -0.34 -10.29 -12.20
N VAL A 107 -1.54 -10.88 -12.18
CA VAL A 107 -2.18 -11.41 -13.39
C VAL A 107 -2.53 -10.29 -14.37
N ALA A 108 -3.06 -9.17 -13.89
CA ALA A 108 -3.35 -8.01 -14.74
C ALA A 108 -2.08 -7.41 -15.36
N LEU A 109 -0.97 -7.35 -14.62
CA LEU A 109 0.32 -6.90 -15.16
C LEU A 109 0.82 -7.84 -16.26
N TYR A 110 0.77 -9.15 -16.02
CA TYR A 110 1.20 -10.15 -16.99
C TYR A 110 0.38 -10.09 -18.28
N ASP A 111 -0.95 -9.97 -18.15
CA ASP A 111 -1.86 -9.84 -19.30
C ASP A 111 -1.50 -8.62 -20.16
N ARG A 112 -1.31 -7.46 -19.51
CA ARG A 112 -0.86 -6.24 -20.19
C ARG A 112 0.52 -6.40 -20.83
N MET A 113 1.48 -7.02 -20.15
CA MET A 113 2.80 -7.30 -20.73
C MET A 113 2.68 -8.15 -22.00
N LYS A 114 1.83 -9.17 -21.97
CA LYS A 114 1.57 -10.07 -23.10
C LYS A 114 0.88 -9.36 -24.27
N GLU A 115 -0.10 -8.50 -24.01
CA GLU A 115 -0.74 -7.65 -25.03
C GLU A 115 0.27 -6.76 -25.77
N HIS A 116 1.30 -6.32 -25.05
CA HIS A 116 2.39 -5.50 -25.60
C HIS A 116 3.57 -6.33 -26.16
N GLY A 117 3.39 -7.64 -26.32
CA GLY A 117 4.38 -8.53 -26.94
C GLY A 117 5.58 -8.86 -26.03
N VAL A 118 5.47 -8.61 -24.73
CA VAL A 118 6.47 -9.00 -23.72
C VAL A 118 6.11 -10.39 -23.22
N SER A 119 6.94 -11.38 -23.58
CA SER A 119 6.78 -12.79 -23.21
C SER A 119 7.67 -13.18 -22.04
#